data_AF-A0A352GR45-F1
#
_entry.id   AF-A0A352GR45-F1
#
_cell.length_a   1.000
_cell.length_b   1.000
_cell.length_c   1.000
_cell.angle_alpha   90.00
_cell.angle_beta   90.00
_cell.angle_gamma   90.00
#
_symmetry.space_group_name_H-M   'P 1'
#
loop_
_entity.id
_entity.type
_entity.pdbx_description
1 polymer ?
#
loop_
_entity_poly.entity_id
_entity_poly.type
_entity_poly.pdbx_seq_one_letter_code
_entity_poly.pdbx_strand_id
1 'polypeptide(L)' 'MHLDAFLDDIVLVSEQDIARAFKTILTRTKMLGEPAGVTAAAGFLSGKVDTSLKTVAALTGGNLTRETVLKLLDMAAD' A
#
# COMPACT_ATOMS: atom_id res chain seq x y z
N MET A 1 -1.16 2.76 -26.66
CA MET A 1 -1.14 1.52 -25.87
C MET A 1 -2.50 1.38 -25.20
N HIS A 2 -3.07 0.18 -24.96
CA HIS A 2 -4.48 0.07 -24.49
C HIS A 2 -4.76 0.77 -23.14
N LEU A 3 -3.73 1.06 -22.34
CA LEU A 3 -3.85 1.69 -21.02
C LEU A 3 -3.93 3.22 -21.10
N ASP A 4 -3.29 3.85 -22.08
CA ASP A 4 -3.16 5.31 -22.16
C ASP A 4 -4.50 6.05 -22.27
N ALA A 5 -5.56 5.36 -22.71
CA ALA A 5 -6.90 5.93 -22.82
C ALA A 5 -7.70 5.95 -21.50
N PHE A 6 -7.24 5.23 -20.47
CA PHE A 6 -7.96 5.03 -19.21
C PHE A 6 -7.12 5.25 -17.96
N LEU A 7 -5.80 5.35 -18.09
CA LEU A 7 -4.86 5.55 -16.98
C LEU A 7 -4.42 7.02 -16.95
N ASP A 8 -4.72 7.70 -15.84
CA ASP A 8 -4.32 9.10 -15.67
C ASP A 8 -2.83 9.25 -15.31
N ASP A 9 -2.31 8.38 -14.44
CA ASP A 9 -0.93 8.48 -13.96
C ASP A 9 -0.39 7.16 -13.37
N ILE A 10 0.93 7.07 -13.18
CA ILE A 10 1.65 6.02 -12.45
C ILE A 10 2.52 6.65 -11.38
N VAL A 11 2.32 6.24 -10.13
CA VAL A 11 3.11 6.70 -8.99
C VAL A 11 4.06 5.62 -8.50
N LEU A 12 5.24 6.04 -8.02
CA LEU A 12 6.21 5.15 -7.38
C LEU A 12 6.11 5.27 -5.87
N VAL A 13 6.23 4.13 -5.20
CA VAL A 13 6.26 4.00 -3.74
C VAL A 13 7.53 3.27 -3.32
N SER A 14 8.12 3.67 -2.20
CA SER A 14 9.27 2.99 -1.63
C SER A 14 8.85 1.77 -0.81
N GLU A 15 9.80 0.88 -0.50
CA GLU A 15 9.55 -0.21 0.45
C GLU A 15 9.15 0.31 1.83
N GLN A 16 9.67 1.48 2.24
CA GLN A 16 9.30 2.15 3.48
C GLN A 16 7.83 2.61 3.47
N ASP A 17 7.35 3.12 2.34
CA ASP A 17 5.93 3.49 2.18
C ASP A 17 5.03 2.25 2.27
N ILE A 18 5.44 1.15 1.64
CA ILE A 18 4.73 -0.14 1.69
C ILE A 18 4.67 -0.66 3.14
N ALA A 19 5.78 -0.63 3.87
CA ALA A 19 5.83 -1.06 5.27
C ALA A 19 4.91 -0.22 6.17
N ARG A 20 4.96 1.12 6.04
CA ARG A 20 4.07 2.02 6.79
C ARG A 20 2.60 1.84 6.42
N ALA A 21 2.29 1.59 5.15
CA ALA A 21 0.94 1.28 4.69
C ALA A 21 0.44 -0.04 5.27
N PHE A 22 1.25 -1.10 5.22
CA PHE A 22 0.95 -2.39 5.85
C PHE A 22 0.59 -2.23 7.33
N LYS A 23 1.43 -1.53 8.10
CA LYS A 23 1.19 -1.26 9.52
C LYS A 23 -0.12 -0.50 9.74
N THR A 24 -0.42 0.50 8.91
CA THR A 24 -1.66 1.26 8.97
C THR A 24 -2.88 0.38 8.73
N ILE A 25 -2.88 -0.39 7.64
CA ILE A 25 -3.97 -1.31 7.29
C ILE A 25 -4.18 -2.33 8.41
N LEU A 26 -3.12 -3.03 8.82
CA LEU A 26 -3.19 -4.03 9.89
C LEU A 26 -3.77 -3.45 11.19
N THR A 27 -3.28 -2.28 11.62
CA THR A 27 -3.67 -1.72 12.92
C THR A 27 -5.07 -1.10 12.90
N ARG A 28 -5.49 -0.47 11.79
CA ARG A 28 -6.76 0.23 11.66
C ARG A 28 -7.91 -0.65 11.20
N THR A 29 -7.67 -1.58 10.28
CA THR A 29 -8.72 -2.42 9.67
C THR A 29 -8.66 -3.88 10.12
N LYS A 30 -7.57 -4.29 10.77
CA LYS A 30 -7.31 -5.70 11.18
C LYS A 30 -7.22 -6.67 10.00
N MET A 31 -6.98 -6.15 8.80
CA MET A 31 -6.75 -6.95 7.60
C MET A 31 -5.25 -7.16 7.38
N LEU A 32 -4.89 -8.33 6.87
CA LEU A 32 -3.53 -8.65 6.45
C LEU A 32 -3.41 -8.46 4.93
N GLY A 33 -2.52 -7.54 4.54
CA GLY A 33 -2.16 -7.30 3.14
C GLY A 33 -0.73 -7.71 2.86
N GLU A 34 -0.47 -8.36 1.73
CA GLU A 34 0.90 -8.61 1.28
C GLU A 34 1.57 -7.31 0.81
N PRO A 35 2.92 -7.25 0.68
CA PRO A 35 3.60 -6.04 0.25
C PRO A 35 3.00 -5.45 -1.04
N ALA A 36 2.80 -6.28 -2.06
CA ALA A 36 2.14 -5.87 -3.31
C ALA A 36 0.67 -5.46 -3.08
N GLY A 37 -0.03 -6.16 -2.19
CA GLY A 37 -1.44 -5.95 -1.85
C GLY A 37 -1.74 -4.59 -1.23
N VAL A 38 -0.76 -3.96 -0.57
CA VAL A 38 -0.92 -2.65 0.08
C VAL A 38 -0.30 -1.48 -0.71
N THR A 39 0.24 -1.71 -1.91
CA THR A 39 0.90 -0.67 -2.72
C THR A 39 -0.02 0.51 -3.06
N ALA A 40 -1.28 0.24 -3.38
CA ALA A 40 -2.27 1.30 -3.63
C ALA A 40 -2.49 2.17 -2.37
N ALA A 41 -2.56 1.54 -1.20
CA ALA A 41 -2.67 2.26 0.07
C ALA A 41 -1.40 3.05 0.39
N ALA A 42 -0.21 2.52 0.03
CA ALA A 42 1.06 3.22 0.17
C ALA A 42 1.10 4.49 -0.67
N GLY A 43 0.60 4.47 -1.92
CA GLY A 43 0.50 5.66 -2.76
C GLY A 43 -0.36 6.76 -2.13
N PHE A 44 -1.51 6.38 -1.56
CA PHE A 44 -2.39 7.31 -0.85
C PHE A 44 -1.76 7.86 0.45
N LEU A 45 -1.26 6.97 1.32
CA LEU A 45 -0.74 7.36 2.63
C LEU A 45 0.58 8.12 2.57
N SER A 46 1.33 8.01 1.48
CA SER A 46 2.54 8.80 1.21
C SER A 46 2.28 10.11 0.46
N GLY A 47 1.01 10.42 0.16
CA GLY A 47 0.62 11.65 -0.52
C GLY A 47 1.07 11.70 -1.99
N LYS A 48 1.28 10.54 -2.63
CA LYS A 48 1.70 10.44 -4.02
C LYS A 48 0.55 10.58 -5.01
N VAL A 49 -0.69 10.49 -4.53
CA VAL A 49 -1.93 10.73 -5.30
C VAL A 49 -2.73 11.85 -4.66
N ASP A 50 -3.69 12.43 -5.40
CA ASP A 50 -4.57 13.46 -4.86
C ASP A 50 -5.45 12.90 -3.73
N THR A 51 -5.20 13.38 -2.51
CA THR A 51 -5.93 12.97 -1.30
C THR A 51 -7.14 13.85 -1.00
N SER A 52 -7.44 14.86 -1.83
CA SER A 52 -8.61 15.75 -1.66
C SER A 52 -9.92 15.13 -2.17
N LEU A 53 -9.81 14.10 -3.02
CA LEU A 53 -10.94 13.40 -3.61
C LEU A 53 -11.40 12.22 -2.75
N LYS A 54 -12.58 11.67 -3.06
CA LYS A 54 -13.01 10.37 -2.52
C LYS A 54 -12.17 9.28 -3.17
N THR A 55 -11.22 8.73 -2.40
CA THR A 55 -10.24 7.77 -2.92
C THR A 55 -10.49 6.36 -2.39
N VAL A 56 -10.36 5.37 -3.28
CA VAL A 56 -10.38 3.94 -2.92
C VAL A 56 -9.00 3.36 -3.22
N ALA A 57 -8.36 2.80 -2.18
CA ALA A 57 -7.17 1.97 -2.33
C ALA A 57 -7.56 0.50 -2.22
N ALA A 58 -7.44 -0.26 -3.31
CA ALA A 58 -7.78 -1.67 -3.32
C ALA A 58 -6.72 -2.49 -2.56
N LEU A 59 -7.16 -3.29 -1.59
CA LEU A 59 -6.35 -4.33 -0.97
C LEU A 59 -6.45 -5.61 -1.81
N THR A 60 -5.42 -5.90 -2.60
CA THR A 60 -5.53 -6.92 -3.67
C THR A 60 -5.10 -8.32 -3.29
N GLY A 61 -4.36 -8.49 -2.19
CA GLY A 61 -3.83 -9.79 -1.78
C GLY A 61 -3.28 -9.80 -0.35
N GLY A 62 -3.23 -10.99 0.24
CA GLY A 62 -2.91 -11.24 1.64
C GLY A 62 -2.11 -12.51 1.90
N ASN A 63 -1.42 -13.03 0.89
CA ASN A 63 -0.62 -14.25 0.98
C ASN A 63 0.75 -13.97 1.61
N LEU A 64 0.81 -13.99 2.94
CA LEU A 64 2.02 -13.68 3.69
C LEU A 64 2.31 -14.73 4.76
N THR A 65 3.61 -14.86 5.05
CA THR A 65 4.11 -15.64 6.17
C THR A 65 4.31 -14.76 7.41
N ARG A 66 4.48 -15.39 8.58
CA ARG A 66 4.81 -14.69 9.82
C ARG A 66 6.09 -13.87 9.69
N GLU A 67 7.09 -14.39 8.99
CA GLU A 67 8.38 -13.73 8.77
C GLU A 67 8.20 -12.44 7.98
N THR A 68 7.34 -12.47 6.95
CA THR A 68 7.02 -11.28 6.14
C THR A 68 6.34 -10.21 6.99
N VAL A 69 5.39 -10.58 7.85
CA VAL A 69 4.74 -9.65 8.78
C VAL A 69 5.75 -8.98 9.70
N LEU A 70 6.62 -9.77 10.34
CA LEU A 70 7.62 -9.25 11.25
C LEU A 70 8.58 -8.29 10.55
N LYS A 71 9.05 -8.63 9.34
CA LYS A 71 9.89 -7.76 8.53
C LYS A 71 9.22 -6.43 8.22
N LEU A 72 7.95 -6.43 7.78
CA LEU A 72 7.24 -5.18 7.47
C LEU A 72 6.99 -4.32 8.71
N LEU A 73 6.73 -4.94 9.87
CA LEU A 73 6.55 -4.21 11.12
C LEU A 73 7.84 -3.58 11.63
N ASP A 74 8.96 -4.29 11.48
CA ASP A 74 10.30 -3.79 11.81
C ASP A 74 10.67 -2.60 10.92
N MET A 75 10.54 -2.76 9.61
CA MET A 75 10.78 -1.66 8.65
C MET A 75 9.89 -0.44 8.94
N ALA A 76 8.64 -0.63 9.36
CA ALA A 76 7.72 0.48 9.65
C ALA A 76 7.95 1.17 11.02
N ALA A 77 8.94 0.74 11.79
CA ALA A 77 9.34 1.35 13.06
C ALA A 77 10.39 2.46 12.88
N ASP A 78 11.09 2.45 11.74
CA ASP A 78 12.06 3.47 11.30
C ASP A 78 11.39 4.63 10.53
#